data_AF-A0A640XR95-F1
#
_entry.id   AF-A0A640XR95-F1
#
_cell.length_a   1.000
_cell.length_b   1.000
_cell.length_c   1.000
_cell.angle_alpha   90.00
_cell.angle_beta   90.00
_cell.angle_gamma   90.00
#
_symmetry.space_group_name_H-M   'P 1'
#
loop_
_entity.id
_entity.type
_entity.pdbx_description
1 polymer ?
#
loop_
_entity_poly.entity_id
_entity_poly.type
_entity_poly.pdbx_seq_one_letter_code
_entity_poly.pdbx_strand_id
1 'polypeptide(L)' 'MGINDGEAAGQTMGQLHFHIIPRYHGDTKDPRGGIRWIIPNKAEHWD' A
#
# COMPACT_ATOMS: atom_id res chain seq x y z
N MET A 1 0.62 4.24 6.43
CA MET A 1 -0.61 3.78 7.13
C MET A 1 -1.73 3.72 6.09
N GLY A 2 -2.59 2.71 6.13
CA GLY A 2 -3.71 2.58 5.21
C GLY A 2 -4.78 1.61 5.72
N ILE A 3 -5.91 1.56 5.03
CA ILE A 3 -7.03 0.64 5.28
C ILE A 3 -7.53 0.09 3.93
N ASN A 4 -8.22 -1.06 3.96
CA ASN A 4 -9.05 -1.54 2.85
C ASN A 4 -10.51 -1.42 3.27
N ASP A 5 -11.30 -0.64 2.53
CA ASP A 5 -12.72 -0.42 2.78
C ASP A 5 -13.56 -1.11 1.68
N GLY A 6 -14.18 -2.24 2.05
CA GLY A 6 -14.99 -3.07 1.16
C GLY A 6 -14.20 -4.11 0.34
N GLU A 7 -14.94 -5.07 -0.20
CA GLU A 7 -14.39 -6.18 -1.01
C GLU A 7 -13.64 -5.68 -2.24
N ALA A 8 -14.13 -4.63 -2.90
CA ALA A 8 -13.48 -4.03 -4.06
C ALA A 8 -12.08 -3.45 -3.73
N ALA A 9 -11.86 -3.03 -2.48
CA ALA A 9 -10.56 -2.61 -1.98
C ALA A 9 -9.69 -3.78 -1.46
N GLY A 10 -10.18 -5.02 -1.54
CA GLY A 10 -9.50 -6.23 -1.05
C GLY A 10 -9.71 -6.52 0.44
N GLN A 11 -10.74 -5.96 1.07
CA GLN A 11 -11.09 -6.30 2.45
C GLN A 11 -11.63 -7.74 2.53
N THR A 12 -10.97 -8.61 3.30
CA THR A 12 -11.40 -10.00 3.51
C THR A 12 -12.17 -10.22 4.81
N MET A 13 -12.01 -9.32 5.78
CA MET A 13 -12.71 -9.32 7.06
C MET A 13 -13.40 -7.97 7.26
N GLY A 14 -14.72 -7.98 7.45
CA GLY A 14 -15.56 -6.78 7.61
C GLY A 14 -15.32 -5.96 8.88
N GLN A 15 -14.28 -6.27 9.65
CA GLN A 15 -13.83 -5.45 10.77
C GLN A 15 -12.84 -4.40 10.27
N LEU A 16 -13.00 -3.16 10.73
CA LEU A 16 -12.01 -2.12 10.52
C LEU A 16 -10.64 -2.55 11.08
N HIS A 17 -9.62 -2.49 10.24
CA HIS A 17 -8.24 -2.73 10.65
C HIS A 17 -7.30 -1.79 9.90
N PHE A 18 -6.18 -1.45 10.55
CA PHE A 18 -5.15 -0.60 9.97
C PHE A 18 -3.97 -1.44 9.47
N HIS A 19 -3.52 -1.14 8.26
CA HIS A 19 -2.23 -1.58 7.76
C HIS A 19 -1.16 -0.58 8.18
N ILE A 20 -0.30 -1.00 9.09
CA ILE A 20 0.91 -0.29 9.47
C ILE A 20 2.10 -1.08 8.92
N ILE A 21 2.80 -0.49 7.95
CA ILE A 21 4.01 -1.07 7.36
C ILE A 21 5.14 -0.09 7.69
N PRO A 22 6.00 -0.43 8.66
CA PRO A 22 7.17 0.39 8.98
C PRO A 22 8.06 0.53 7.75
N ARG A 23 8.63 1.74 7.58
CA ARG A 23 9.56 2.06 6.51
C ARG A 23 10.87 2.55 7.10
N TYR A 24 11.97 2.21 6.45
CA TYR A 24 13.33 2.51 6.90
C TYR A 24 14.15 3.14 5.77
N HIS A 25 15.22 3.85 6.12
CA HIS A 25 16.11 4.39 5.10
C HIS A 25 16.74 3.25 4.28
N GLY A 26 16.61 3.35 2.95
CA GLY A 26 17.15 2.36 2.00
C GLY A 26 16.28 1.13 1.76
N ASP A 27 15.11 1.01 2.38
CA ASP A 27 14.22 -0.15 2.19
C ASP A 27 13.53 -0.18 0.80
N THR A 28 13.44 0.98 0.13
CA THR A 28 13.02 1.13 -1.26
C THR A 28 13.80 2.26 -1.92
N LYS A 29 13.89 2.21 -3.25
CA LYS A 29 14.52 3.27 -4.05
C LYS A 29 13.63 4.51 -4.18
N ASP A 30 12.32 4.33 -4.27
CA ASP A 30 11.34 5.42 -4.31
C ASP A 30 10.18 5.11 -3.36
N PRO A 31 10.03 5.86 -2.24
CA PRO A 31 8.99 5.62 -1.26
C PRO A 31 7.63 6.19 -1.65
N ARG A 32 7.55 6.97 -2.74
CA ARG A 32 6.29 7.56 -3.22
C ARG A 32 5.33 6.45 -3.69
N GLY A 33 4.02 6.72 -3.60
CA GLY A 33 2.97 5.78 -3.98
C GLY A 33 2.71 4.60 -3.02
N GLY A 34 3.49 4.46 -1.95
CA GLY A 34 3.15 3.61 -0.79
C GLY A 34 3.05 2.11 -1.10
N ILE A 35 2.07 1.40 -0.52
CA ILE A 35 1.86 -0.05 -0.71
C ILE A 35 1.72 -0.43 -2.19
N ARG A 36 1.16 0.45 -3.02
CA ARG A 36 0.90 0.16 -4.44
C ARG A 36 2.19 -0.09 -5.23
N TRP A 37 3.33 0.37 -4.72
CA TRP A 37 4.65 0.16 -5.33
C TRP A 37 5.32 -1.16 -4.93
N ILE A 38 4.78 -1.91 -3.96
CA ILE A 38 5.24 -3.29 -3.66
C ILE A 38 4.84 -4.26 -4.78
N ILE A 39 3.84 -3.90 -5.60
CA ILE A 39 3.46 -4.61 -6.82
C ILE A 39 3.88 -3.73 -8.00
N PRO A 40 5.09 -3.92 -8.57
CA PRO A 40 5.65 -2.98 -9.55
C PRO A 40 4.74 -2.70 -10.74
N ASN A 41 4.04 -3.73 -11.24
CA ASN A 41 3.13 -3.62 -12.38
C ASN A 41 1.85 -2.81 -12.11
N LYS A 42 1.62 -2.37 -10.86
CA LYS A 42 0.49 -1.52 -10.45
C LYS A 42 0.93 -0.13 -10.00
N ALA A 43 2.22 0.19 -10.12
CA ALA A 43 2.71 1.54 -9.83
C ALA A 43 2.41 2.45 -11.02
N GLU A 44 1.73 3.57 -10.77
CA GLU A 44 1.72 4.69 -11.72
C GLU A 44 3.04 5.44 -11.58
N HIS A 45 3.77 5.56 -12.69
CA HIS A 45 4.93 6.41 -12.81
C HIS A 45 4.46 7.79 -13.29
N TRP A 46 4.93 8.81 -12.60
CA TRP A 46 4.62 10.22 -12.83
C TRP A 46 5.67 10.72 -13.83
N ASP A 47 5.24 11.44 -14.87
CA ASP A 47 6.15 12.24 -15.70
C ASP A 47 6.51 13.57 -15.01
#